data_AF-A0A2N1M2M8-F1
#
_entry.id   AF-A0A2N1M2M8-F1
#
_cell.length_a   1.000
_cell.length_b   1.000
_cell.length_c   1.000
_cell.angle_alpha   90.00
_cell.angle_beta   90.00
_cell.angle_gamma   90.00
#
_symmetry.space_group_name_H-M   'P 1'
#
loop_
_entity.id
_entity.type
_entity.pdbx_description
1 polymer ?
#
loop_
_entity_poly.entity_id
_entity_poly.type
_entity_poly.pdbx_seq_one_letter_code
_entity_poly.pdbx_strand_id
1 'polypeptide(L)'
;MSTPSPSTKKDKKADKQNDLTQDLFDYMSENTRAPVTSISEKDIRLSHEYRDRMMSDADAVNFAKEDGIDVNDIFYMSRRERLISEEIYLCNFENAGKPQTYVYDDEEWQNGISILQENGHLW
;
A
#
# COMPACT_ATOMS: atom_id res chain seq x y z
N MET A 1 25.83 -29.98 -30.11
CA MET A 1 26.11 -28.84 -29.21
C MET A 1 25.07 -27.77 -29.51
N SER A 2 23.93 -27.80 -28.83
CA SER A 2 22.90 -26.77 -28.95
C SER A 2 22.73 -26.13 -27.58
N THR A 3 22.95 -24.83 -27.52
CA THR A 3 22.83 -23.99 -26.33
C THR A 3 21.37 -23.90 -25.86
N PRO A 4 21.09 -23.91 -24.55
CA PRO A 4 19.75 -23.64 -24.05
C PRO A 4 19.44 -22.14 -24.13
N SER A 5 18.23 -21.81 -24.59
CA SER A 5 17.71 -20.43 -24.58
C SER A 5 17.53 -19.93 -23.13
N PRO A 6 17.74 -18.62 -22.86
CA PRO A 6 17.45 -18.04 -21.56
C PRO A 6 15.93 -18.02 -21.39
N SER A 7 15.40 -18.83 -20.47
CA SER A 7 14.03 -18.68 -20.03
C SER A 7 13.92 -17.35 -19.27
N THR A 8 13.34 -16.33 -19.90
CA THR A 8 12.85 -15.15 -19.20
C THR A 8 11.73 -15.60 -18.26
N LYS A 9 12.06 -15.77 -16.97
CA LYS A 9 11.05 -15.77 -15.91
C LYS A 9 10.54 -14.35 -15.77
N LYS A 10 9.70 -13.95 -16.72
CA LYS A 10 8.81 -12.80 -16.58
C LYS A 10 7.48 -13.32 -16.04
N ASP A 11 6.87 -12.46 -15.24
CA ASP A 11 5.46 -12.48 -14.88
C ASP A 11 5.05 -13.39 -13.70
N LYS A 12 5.41 -12.93 -12.49
CA LYS A 12 4.62 -13.20 -11.27
C LYS A 12 4.39 -11.92 -10.44
N LYS A 13 4.23 -10.78 -11.11
CA LYS A 13 3.86 -9.49 -10.49
C LYS A 13 2.42 -9.07 -10.84
N ALA A 14 1.84 -9.60 -11.93
CA ALA A 14 0.55 -9.15 -12.47
C ALA A 14 -0.70 -9.64 -11.71
N ASP A 15 -0.74 -10.90 -11.23
CA ASP A 15 -1.97 -11.42 -10.58
C ASP A 15 -2.28 -10.73 -9.25
N LYS A 16 -1.26 -10.47 -8.43
CA LYS A 16 -1.48 -9.92 -7.08
C LYS A 16 -1.93 -8.47 -7.08
N GLN A 17 -1.48 -7.65 -8.04
CA GLN A 17 -1.90 -6.25 -8.11
C GLN A 17 -3.39 -6.13 -8.45
N ASN A 18 -3.89 -6.92 -9.41
CA ASN A 18 -5.30 -6.89 -9.80
C ASN A 18 -6.23 -7.39 -8.69
N ASP A 19 -5.85 -8.46 -7.98
CA ASP A 19 -6.63 -8.98 -6.85
C ASP A 19 -6.80 -7.92 -5.76
N LEU A 20 -5.74 -7.16 -5.46
CA LEU A 20 -5.78 -6.10 -4.45
C LEU A 20 -6.56 -4.87 -4.89
N THR A 21 -6.50 -4.50 -6.17
CA THR A 21 -7.32 -3.41 -6.68
C THR A 21 -8.81 -3.76 -6.57
N GLN A 22 -9.18 -5.03 -6.77
CA GLN A 22 -10.54 -5.52 -6.60
C GLN A 22 -10.92 -5.58 -5.12
N ASP A 23 -10.06 -6.14 -4.26
CA ASP A 23 -10.29 -6.18 -2.79
C ASP A 23 -10.46 -4.77 -2.21
N LEU A 24 -9.69 -3.79 -2.71
CA LEU A 24 -9.77 -2.39 -2.31
C LEU A 24 -11.10 -1.75 -2.74
N PHE A 25 -11.55 -2.05 -3.96
CA PHE A 25 -12.83 -1.57 -4.48
C PHE A 25 -14.00 -2.21 -3.73
N ASP A 26 -13.93 -3.51 -3.49
CA ASP A 26 -14.93 -4.28 -2.75
C ASP A 26 -15.02 -3.75 -1.31
N TYR A 27 -13.88 -3.52 -0.63
CA TYR A 27 -13.82 -2.88 0.69
C TYR A 27 -14.53 -1.52 0.72
N MET A 28 -14.24 -0.62 -0.23
CA MET A 28 -14.93 0.68 -0.28
C MET A 28 -16.44 0.53 -0.54
N SER A 29 -16.83 -0.46 -1.36
CA SER A 29 -18.24 -0.72 -1.69
C SER A 29 -19.01 -1.32 -0.51
N GLU A 30 -18.36 -2.14 0.32
CA GLU A 30 -18.94 -2.76 1.52
C GLU A 30 -18.98 -1.77 2.69
N ASN A 31 -17.92 -0.99 2.90
CA ASN A 31 -17.84 0.03 3.95
C ASN A 31 -18.87 1.17 3.74
N THR A 32 -19.20 1.51 2.49
CA THR A 32 -20.26 2.50 2.19
C THR A 32 -21.68 1.93 2.35
N ARG A 33 -21.83 0.60 2.41
CA ARG A 33 -23.13 -0.08 2.50
C ARG A 33 -23.45 -0.58 3.92
N ALA A 34 -22.44 -0.90 4.72
CA ALA A 34 -22.61 -1.36 6.10
C ALA A 34 -22.62 -0.17 7.08
N PRO A 35 -23.45 -0.20 8.15
CA PRO A 35 -23.23 0.70 9.26
C PRO A 35 -21.83 0.42 9.84
N VAL A 36 -21.08 1.50 10.07
CA VAL A 36 -19.66 1.62 10.46
C VAL A 36 -19.28 0.85 11.76
N THR A 37 -20.18 0.06 12.30
CA THR A 37 -20.14 -0.53 13.66
C THR A 37 -19.44 -1.89 13.78
N SER A 38 -18.84 -2.46 12.74
CA SER A 38 -18.10 -3.74 12.89
C SER A 38 -16.97 -3.90 11.87
N ILE A 39 -15.76 -3.50 12.25
CA ILE A 39 -14.52 -3.91 11.58
C ILE A 39 -14.37 -5.43 11.73
N SER A 40 -14.12 -6.14 10.63
CA SER A 40 -13.80 -7.56 10.64
C SER A 40 -12.29 -7.80 10.75
N GLU A 41 -11.89 -8.99 11.20
CA GLU A 41 -10.47 -9.39 11.25
C GLU A 41 -9.80 -9.36 9.86
N LYS A 42 -10.59 -9.55 8.79
CA LYS A 42 -10.10 -9.41 7.42
C LYS A 42 -9.72 -7.96 7.10
N ASP A 43 -10.50 -6.99 7.58
CA ASP A 43 -10.27 -5.56 7.35
C ASP A 43 -9.01 -5.08 8.08
N ILE A 44 -8.78 -5.58 9.29
CA ILE A 44 -7.55 -5.35 10.04
C ILE A 44 -6.35 -5.90 9.26
N ARG A 45 -6.41 -7.17 8.84
CA ARG A 45 -5.33 -7.81 8.09
C ARG A 45 -5.02 -7.08 6.79
N LEU A 46 -6.05 -6.66 6.07
CA LEU A 46 -5.91 -5.95 4.79
C LEU A 46 -5.23 -4.58 5.00
N SER A 47 -5.58 -3.84 6.06
CA SER A 47 -4.91 -2.56 6.37
C SER A 47 -3.43 -2.71 6.71
N HIS A 48 -3.04 -3.78 7.41
CA HIS A 48 -1.63 -4.07 7.66
C HIS A 48 -0.87 -4.36 6.36
N GLU A 49 -1.48 -5.15 5.46
CA GLU A 49 -0.87 -5.47 4.17
C GLU A 49 -0.69 -4.21 3.29
N TYR A 50 -1.65 -3.28 3.33
CA TYR A 50 -1.53 -1.99 2.65
C TYR A 50 -0.46 -1.10 3.28
N ARG A 51 -0.37 -1.06 4.60
CA ARG A 51 0.68 -0.33 5.33
C ARG A 51 2.08 -0.79 4.91
N ASP A 52 2.31 -2.10 4.93
CA ASP A 52 3.61 -2.69 4.59
C ASP A 52 4.04 -2.39 3.15
N ARG A 53 3.09 -2.35 2.22
CA ARG A 53 3.35 -2.00 0.82
C ARG A 53 3.65 -0.52 0.63
N MET A 54 2.93 0.36 1.32
CA MET A 54 3.24 1.79 1.30
C MET A 54 4.61 2.09 1.89
N MET A 55 5.00 1.37 2.96
CA MET A 55 6.36 1.45 3.50
C MET A 55 7.41 0.96 2.50
N SER A 56 7.14 -0.14 1.80
CA SER A 56 8.02 -0.65 0.74
C SER A 56 8.17 0.35 -0.42
N ASP A 57 7.09 1.05 -0.79
CA ASP A 57 7.14 2.12 -1.79
C ASP A 57 7.96 3.32 -1.28
N ALA A 58 7.84 3.69 0.00
CA ALA A 58 8.65 4.75 0.59
C ALA A 58 10.15 4.38 0.59
N ASP A 59 10.50 3.14 0.93
CA ASP A 59 11.88 2.66 0.84
C ASP A 59 12.40 2.67 -0.61
N ALA A 60 11.53 2.31 -1.56
CA ALA A 60 11.86 2.34 -2.99
C ALA A 60 12.21 3.76 -3.47
N VAL A 61 11.61 4.82 -2.90
CA VAL A 61 11.98 6.21 -3.21
C VAL A 61 13.44 6.48 -2.85
N ASN A 62 13.88 6.06 -1.66
CA ASN A 62 15.25 6.26 -1.21
C ASN A 62 16.23 5.45 -2.06
N PHE A 63 15.90 4.18 -2.33
CA PHE A 63 16.68 3.30 -3.19
C PHE A 63 16.83 3.86 -4.62
N ALA A 64 15.73 4.31 -5.23
CA ALA A 64 15.72 4.85 -6.58
C ALA A 64 16.58 6.11 -6.71
N LYS A 65 16.63 6.96 -5.68
CA LYS A 65 17.48 8.15 -5.64
C LYS A 65 18.97 7.81 -5.66
N GLU A 66 19.37 6.75 -4.96
CA GLU A 66 20.77 6.31 -4.91
C GLU A 66 21.24 5.75 -6.25
N ASP A 67 20.41 4.95 -6.91
CA ASP A 67 20.76 4.26 -8.15
C ASP A 67 20.34 5.01 -9.44
N GLY A 68 19.67 6.16 -9.31
CA GLY A 68 19.17 6.95 -10.45
C GLY A 68 18.09 6.24 -11.27
N ILE A 69 17.30 5.37 -10.62
CA ILE A 69 16.23 4.58 -11.26
C ILE A 69 14.94 5.40 -11.26
N ASP A 70 14.10 5.24 -12.29
CA ASP A 70 12.73 5.78 -12.22
C ASP A 70 11.93 5.00 -11.16
N VAL A 71 11.56 5.71 -10.11
CA VAL A 71 10.82 5.16 -8.98
C VAL A 71 9.46 4.58 -9.39
N ASN A 72 8.84 5.09 -10.47
CA ASN A 72 7.56 4.59 -10.96
C ASN A 72 7.65 3.16 -11.51
N ASP A 73 8.82 2.74 -11.98
CA ASP A 73 9.04 1.37 -12.45
C ASP A 73 9.18 0.36 -11.29
N ILE A 74 9.47 0.86 -10.09
CA ILE A 74 9.72 0.03 -8.89
C ILE A 74 8.46 -0.12 -8.05
N PHE A 75 7.65 0.95 -7.96
CA PHE A 75 6.50 0.99 -7.07
C PHE A 75 5.59 -0.23 -7.16
N TYR A 76 5.16 -0.67 -5.98
CA TYR A 76 4.20 -1.72 -5.77
C TYR A 76 2.78 -1.19 -5.87
N MET A 77 2.54 0.04 -5.41
CA MET A 77 1.22 0.67 -5.44
C MET A 77 1.20 1.85 -6.40
N SER A 78 0.06 2.08 -7.03
CA SER A 78 -0.22 3.34 -7.72
C SER A 78 -0.51 4.46 -6.71
N ARG A 79 -0.36 5.71 -7.14
CA ARG A 79 -0.70 6.88 -6.30
C ARG A 79 -2.14 6.82 -5.77
N ARG A 80 -3.09 6.36 -6.60
CA ARG A 80 -4.50 6.19 -6.18
C ARG A 80 -4.65 5.14 -5.10
N GLU A 81 -3.97 4.00 -5.24
CA GLU A 81 -4.03 2.95 -4.22
C GLU A 81 -3.39 3.41 -2.91
N ARG A 82 -2.30 4.18 -2.94
CA ARG A 82 -1.70 4.75 -1.71
C ARG A 82 -2.65 5.69 -0.96
N LEU A 83 -3.34 6.57 -1.68
CA LEU A 83 -4.33 7.47 -1.09
C LEU A 83 -5.47 6.69 -0.41
N ILE A 84 -5.94 5.61 -1.05
CA ILE A 84 -7.00 4.80 -0.48
C ILE A 84 -6.47 3.99 0.72
N SER A 85 -5.25 3.44 0.64
CA SER A 85 -4.61 2.75 1.75
C SER A 85 -4.45 3.62 3.00
N GLU A 86 -4.07 4.88 2.82
CA GLU A 86 -3.99 5.86 3.91
C GLU A 86 -5.37 6.08 4.57
N GLU A 87 -6.42 6.25 3.76
CA GLU A 87 -7.81 6.39 4.24
C GLU A 87 -8.28 5.15 5.02
N ILE A 88 -8.00 3.94 4.51
CA ILE A 88 -8.35 2.68 5.18
C ILE A 88 -7.62 2.55 6.50
N TYR A 89 -6.32 2.84 6.51
CA TYR A 89 -5.51 2.78 7.72
C TYR A 89 -6.07 3.73 8.79
N LEU A 90 -6.34 4.98 8.44
CA LEU A 90 -6.92 5.97 9.36
C LEU A 90 -8.31 5.54 9.88
N CYS A 91 -9.19 5.09 8.99
CA CYS A 91 -10.55 4.66 9.33
C CYS A 91 -10.57 3.46 10.30
N ASN A 92 -9.66 2.50 10.12
CA ASN A 92 -9.55 1.34 11.02
C ASN A 92 -9.20 1.72 12.47
N PHE A 93 -8.44 2.78 12.67
CA PHE A 93 -8.12 3.25 14.03
C PHE A 93 -9.27 3.97 14.70
N GLU A 94 -9.96 4.85 13.98
CA GLU A 94 -11.14 5.55 14.49
C GLU A 94 -12.22 4.55 14.92
N ASN A 95 -12.50 3.56 14.07
CA ASN A 95 -13.51 2.54 14.33
C ASN A 95 -13.13 1.56 15.46
N ALA A 96 -11.83 1.31 15.67
CA ALA A 96 -11.36 0.48 16.77
C ALA A 96 -11.50 1.15 18.15
N GLY A 97 -12.05 2.39 18.19
CA GLY A 97 -12.12 3.20 19.40
C GLY A 97 -10.73 3.58 19.93
N LYS A 98 -9.69 3.41 19.11
CA LYS A 98 -8.33 3.82 19.44
C LYS A 98 -8.20 5.30 19.11
N PRO A 99 -7.74 6.14 20.04
CA PRO A 99 -7.55 7.56 19.75
C PRO A 99 -6.54 7.72 18.60
N GLN A 100 -6.79 8.70 17.71
CA GLN A 100 -5.90 9.05 16.59
C GLN A 100 -4.42 9.19 17.02
N THR A 101 -4.17 9.52 18.30
CA THR A 101 -2.84 9.58 18.90
C THR A 101 -2.02 8.29 18.66
N TYR A 102 -2.64 7.10 18.68
CA TYR A 102 -1.91 5.84 18.48
C TYR A 102 -1.43 5.65 17.02
N VAL A 103 -2.06 6.29 16.04
CA VAL A 103 -1.65 6.28 14.62
C VAL A 103 -0.52 7.27 14.37
N TYR A 104 -0.58 8.42 15.06
CA TYR A 104 0.48 9.43 15.01
C TYR A 104 1.73 9.00 15.78
N ASP A 105 1.63 8.03 16.70
CA ASP A 105 2.76 7.43 17.41
C ASP A 105 3.48 6.33 16.58
N ASP A 106 2.94 5.88 15.43
CA ASP A 106 3.64 4.97 14.51
C ASP A 106 4.66 5.75 13.68
N GLU A 107 5.84 6.01 14.27
CA GLU A 107 6.92 6.78 13.66
C GLU A 107 7.36 6.24 12.29
N GLU A 108 7.36 4.92 12.12
CA GLU A 108 7.74 4.28 10.86
C GLU A 108 6.72 4.61 9.77
N TRP A 109 5.43 4.48 10.07
CA TRP A 109 4.37 4.88 9.15
C TRP A 109 4.45 6.37 8.80
N GLN A 110 4.57 7.24 9.80
CA GLN A 110 4.66 8.69 9.59
C GLN A 110 5.87 9.06 8.72
N ASN A 111 7.02 8.41 8.94
CA ASN A 111 8.21 8.61 8.12
C ASN A 111 7.98 8.16 6.67
N GLY A 112 7.36 6.98 6.46
CA GLY A 112 7.03 6.50 5.12
C GLY A 112 6.06 7.41 4.37
N ILE A 113 5.02 7.90 5.07
CA ILE A 113 4.11 8.92 4.54
C ILE A 113 4.88 10.18 4.15
N SER A 114 5.72 10.71 5.05
CA SER A 114 6.50 11.92 4.79
C SER A 114 7.39 11.76 3.54
N ILE A 115 8.08 10.63 3.39
CA ILE A 115 8.88 10.33 2.20
C ILE A 115 8.03 10.37 0.93
N LEU A 116 6.85 9.73 0.92
CA LEU A 116 5.97 9.73 -0.25
C LEU A 116 5.43 11.13 -0.56
N GLN A 117 5.14 11.94 0.45
CA GLN A 117 4.63 13.30 0.30
C GLN A 117 5.69 14.26 -0.25
N GLU A 118 6.88 14.29 0.36
CA GLU A 118 7.99 15.16 -0.04
C GLU A 118 8.44 14.91 -1.49
N ASN A 119 8.19 13.71 -2.01
CA ASN A 119 8.56 13.30 -3.36
C ASN A 119 7.39 13.33 -4.35
N GLY A 120 6.22 13.86 -3.96
CA GLY A 120 5.07 14.04 -4.87
C GLY A 120 4.39 12.72 -5.27
N HIS A 121 4.54 11.68 -4.45
CA HIS A 121 4.02 10.34 -4.69
C HIS A 121 2.75 10.03 -3.89
N LEU A 122 2.32 10.94 -3.02
CA LEU A 122 1.05 10.83 -2.30
C LEU A 122 0.03 11.90 -2.77
N TRP A 123 0.42 13.18 -2.81
CA TRP A 123 -0.45 14.34 -3.13
C TRP A 123 -0.04 15.11 -4.40
#